data_AF-A0A6J4FUJ6-F1
#
_entry.id   AF-A0A6J4FUJ6-F1
#
_cell.length_a   1.000
_cell.length_b   1.000
_cell.length_c   1.000
_cell.angle_alpha   90.00
_cell.angle_beta   90.00
_cell.angle_gamma   90.00
#
_symmetry.space_group_name_H-M   'P 1'
#
loop_
_entity.id
_entity.type
_entity.pdbx_description
1 polymer ?
#
loop_
_entity_poly.entity_id
_entity_poly.type
_entity_poly.pdbx_seq_one_letter_code
_entity_poly.pdbx_strand_id
1 'polypeptide(L)'
;MRRPLIIAILVLAASAAAPAAAKPKNCFSAAEIGAEREIRHGIYLREAARRCDEDYLKGSAAAWQKFETANGTRFRAANAKRVKAWKREFPDDWQTKMTHADGRLVTFARHLPRTGAFCDNIDGQLKEIGKRGYGAFATQSKRVHNEVIGDYKVCQ
;
A
#
# COMPACT_ATOMS: atom_id res chain seq x y z
N MET A 1 -70.31 4.00 -33.85
CA MET A 1 -70.33 4.75 -32.58
C MET A 1 -69.46 4.02 -31.55
N ARG A 2 -68.68 4.79 -30.77
CA ARG A 2 -67.96 4.44 -29.51
C ARG A 2 -66.64 3.65 -29.60
N ARG A 3 -65.52 4.40 -29.58
CA ARG A 3 -64.28 4.06 -28.85
C ARG A 3 -64.62 3.79 -27.36
N PRO A 4 -63.92 2.89 -26.65
CA PRO A 4 -62.71 3.27 -25.90
C PRO A 4 -61.75 2.04 -25.68
N LEU A 5 -60.65 2.00 -24.95
CA LEU A 5 -59.89 2.89 -24.06
C LEU A 5 -58.46 2.29 -24.03
N ILE A 6 -57.43 3.12 -24.08
CA ILE A 6 -56.05 2.75 -23.81
C ILE A 6 -55.93 2.45 -22.31
N ILE A 7 -55.45 1.25 -21.93
CA ILE A 7 -54.94 0.99 -20.58
C ILE A 7 -53.49 0.55 -20.72
N ALA A 8 -52.61 1.52 -20.48
CA ALA A 8 -51.19 1.34 -20.27
C ALA A 8 -51.00 0.58 -18.95
N ILE A 9 -50.46 -0.64 -19.03
CA ILE A 9 -49.90 -1.32 -17.86
C ILE A 9 -48.39 -1.13 -17.93
N LEU A 10 -47.93 0.00 -17.40
CA LEU A 10 -46.57 0.15 -16.89
C LEU A 10 -46.44 -0.83 -15.71
N VAL A 11 -45.99 -2.05 -15.97
CA VAL A 11 -45.48 -2.91 -14.89
C VAL A 11 -44.12 -2.34 -14.52
N LEU A 12 -44.12 -1.66 -13.39
CA LEU A 12 -42.98 -1.24 -12.60
C LEU A 12 -41.83 -2.25 -12.75
N ALA A 13 -40.78 -1.83 -13.45
CA ALA A 13 -39.44 -2.33 -13.21
C ALA A 13 -39.06 -1.89 -11.80
N ALA A 14 -39.49 -2.68 -10.80
CA ALA A 14 -38.93 -2.65 -9.48
C ALA A 14 -37.46 -3.06 -9.62
N SER A 15 -36.60 -2.08 -9.88
CA SER A 15 -35.16 -2.18 -9.66
C SER A 15 -35.00 -2.50 -8.18
N ALA A 16 -34.93 -3.80 -7.88
CA ALA A 16 -34.36 -4.28 -6.64
C ALA A 16 -32.96 -3.67 -6.57
N ALA A 17 -32.84 -2.57 -5.82
CA ALA A 17 -31.55 -2.10 -5.37
C ALA A 17 -30.97 -3.26 -4.57
N ALA A 18 -30.12 -4.05 -5.23
CA ALA A 18 -29.37 -5.10 -4.57
C ALA A 18 -28.73 -4.45 -3.34
N PRO A 19 -28.96 -4.97 -2.12
CA PRO A 19 -28.32 -4.41 -0.94
C PRO A 19 -26.83 -4.47 -1.20
N ALA A 20 -26.19 -3.30 -1.29
CA ALA A 20 -24.74 -3.21 -1.40
C ALA A 20 -24.18 -4.03 -0.24
N ALA A 21 -23.53 -5.15 -0.56
CA ALA A 21 -23.00 -6.07 0.42
C ALA A 21 -22.21 -5.25 1.45
N ALA A 22 -22.58 -5.35 2.72
CA ALA A 22 -21.93 -4.58 3.76
C ALA A 22 -20.44 -4.93 3.74
N LYS A 23 -19.60 -3.91 3.49
CA LYS A 23 -18.15 -4.05 3.40
C LYS A 23 -17.64 -4.87 4.59
N PRO A 24 -16.81 -5.91 4.38
CA PRO A 24 -16.24 -6.67 5.48
C PRO A 24 -15.57 -5.74 6.50
N LYS A 25 -15.77 -5.97 7.80
CA LYS A 25 -15.05 -5.22 8.85
C LYS A 25 -13.55 -5.52 8.75
N ASN A 26 -12.72 -4.51 9.03
CA ASN A 26 -11.26 -4.61 9.07
C ASN A 26 -10.63 -4.96 7.71
N CYS A 27 -11.13 -4.34 6.63
CA CYS A 27 -10.62 -4.59 5.28
C CYS A 27 -10.26 -3.30 4.54
N PHE A 28 -9.26 -3.40 3.67
CA PHE A 28 -8.83 -2.31 2.80
C PHE A 28 -9.26 -2.57 1.36
N SER A 29 -9.65 -1.50 0.64
CA SER A 29 -9.86 -1.56 -0.80
C SER A 29 -8.54 -1.80 -1.54
N ALA A 30 -8.60 -2.25 -2.79
CA ALA A 30 -7.40 -2.49 -3.60
C ALA A 30 -6.48 -1.26 -3.69
N ALA A 31 -7.06 -0.06 -3.79
CA ALA A 31 -6.29 1.19 -3.84
C ALA A 31 -5.63 1.53 -2.50
N GLU A 32 -6.27 1.18 -1.38
CA GLU A 32 -5.72 1.37 -0.02
C GLU A 32 -4.61 0.36 0.26
N ILE A 33 -4.76 -0.89 -0.21
CA ILE A 33 -3.71 -1.90 -0.15
C ILE A 33 -2.49 -1.48 -0.98
N GLY A 34 -2.71 -0.90 -2.16
CA GLY A 34 -1.63 -0.34 -2.97
C GLY A 34 -0.83 0.72 -2.20
N ALA A 35 -1.52 1.66 -1.56
CA ALA A 35 -0.87 2.68 -0.74
C ALA A 35 -0.17 2.10 0.50
N GLU A 36 -0.77 1.13 1.18
CA GLU A 36 -0.14 0.43 2.32
C GLU A 36 1.16 -0.24 1.89
N ARG A 37 1.14 -0.98 0.77
CA ARG A 37 2.32 -1.65 0.22
C ARG A 37 3.43 -0.66 -0.14
N GLU A 38 3.09 0.45 -0.77
CA GLU A 38 4.05 1.50 -1.11
C GLU A 38 4.71 2.10 0.14
N ILE A 39 3.94 2.42 1.19
CA ILE A 39 4.49 2.98 2.42
C ILE A 39 5.37 1.95 3.15
N ARG A 40 4.90 0.71 3.30
CA ARG A 40 5.66 -0.37 3.94
C ARG A 40 6.97 -0.65 3.20
N HIS A 41 6.94 -0.72 1.87
CA HIS A 41 8.15 -0.91 1.06
C HIS A 41 9.12 0.26 1.20
N GLY A 42 8.62 1.50 1.27
CA GLY A 42 9.46 2.67 1.51
C GLY A 42 10.14 2.65 2.88
N ILE A 43 9.44 2.22 3.93
CA ILE A 43 10.02 2.03 5.27
C ILE A 43 11.12 0.98 5.23
N TYR A 44 10.86 -0.17 4.61
CA TYR A 44 11.84 -1.24 4.46
C TYR A 44 13.10 -0.76 3.73
N LEU A 45 12.95 -0.14 2.55
CA LEU A 45 14.08 0.35 1.76
C LEU A 45 14.91 1.40 2.52
N ARG A 46 14.25 2.31 3.26
CA ARG A 46 14.95 3.29 4.08
C ARG A 46 15.86 2.64 5.11
N GLU A 47 15.34 1.64 5.85
CA GLU A 47 16.10 0.97 6.90
C GLU A 47 17.18 0.05 6.31
N ALA A 48 16.87 -0.68 5.24
CA ALA A 48 17.80 -1.58 4.57
C ALA A 48 18.96 -0.81 3.90
N ALA A 49 18.67 0.29 3.22
CA ALA A 49 19.68 1.16 2.62
C ALA A 49 20.62 1.73 3.69
N ARG A 50 20.09 2.26 4.79
CA ARG A 50 20.91 2.75 5.92
C ARG A 50 21.85 1.68 6.47
N ARG A 51 21.40 0.43 6.59
CA ARG A 51 22.27 -0.66 7.08
C ARG A 51 23.39 -1.04 6.11
N CYS A 52 23.15 -0.90 4.82
CA CYS A 52 24.14 -1.20 3.79
C CYS A 52 25.09 -0.04 3.51
N ASP A 53 24.76 1.18 3.93
CA ASP A 53 25.49 2.42 3.61
C ASP A 53 26.94 2.48 4.15
N GLU A 54 27.24 1.71 5.19
CA GLU A 54 28.57 1.66 5.80
C GLU A 54 29.55 0.84 4.95
N ASP A 55 29.66 -0.46 5.25
CA ASP A 55 30.77 -1.30 4.75
C ASP A 55 30.50 -1.95 3.38
N TYR A 56 29.24 -2.01 2.93
CA TYR A 56 28.85 -2.83 1.78
C TYR A 56 28.41 -2.03 0.56
N LEU A 57 27.71 -0.91 0.75
CA LEU A 57 27.09 -0.14 -0.32
C LEU A 57 27.05 1.35 0.02
N LYS A 58 28.22 1.98 -0.04
CA LYS A 58 28.38 3.41 0.27
C LYS A 58 27.48 4.29 -0.60
N GLY A 59 26.71 5.16 0.04
CA GLY A 59 25.80 6.10 -0.60
C GLY A 59 24.39 5.55 -0.84
N SER A 60 24.08 4.32 -0.41
CA SER A 60 22.73 3.75 -0.52
C SER A 60 21.68 4.50 0.28
N ALA A 61 22.02 4.99 1.48
CA ALA A 61 21.10 5.82 2.27
C ALA A 61 20.76 7.13 1.53
N ALA A 62 21.77 7.76 0.93
CA ALA A 62 21.59 8.97 0.13
C ALA A 62 20.80 8.70 -1.16
N ALA A 63 21.03 7.55 -1.81
CA ALA A 63 20.28 7.14 -3.00
C ALA A 63 18.78 6.96 -2.70
N TRP A 64 18.45 6.30 -1.59
CA TRP A 64 17.06 6.21 -1.12
C TRP A 64 16.49 7.60 -0.83
N GLN A 65 17.20 8.43 -0.07
CA GLN A 65 16.71 9.77 0.31
C GLN A 65 16.45 10.64 -0.92
N LYS A 66 17.32 10.60 -1.93
CA LYS A 66 17.14 11.31 -3.19
C LYS A 66 15.87 10.86 -3.91
N PHE A 67 15.63 9.55 -3.98
CA PHE A 67 14.41 9.00 -4.59
C PHE A 67 13.15 9.41 -3.82
N GLU A 68 13.16 9.30 -2.49
CA GLU A 68 12.05 9.67 -1.61
C GLU A 68 11.69 11.16 -1.77
N THR A 69 12.69 12.05 -1.70
CA THR A 69 12.51 13.49 -1.87
C THR A 69 11.93 13.82 -3.25
N ALA A 70 12.45 13.22 -4.32
CA ALA A 70 11.96 13.44 -5.68
C ALA A 70 10.49 12.99 -5.87
N ASN A 71 10.00 12.07 -5.03
CA ASN A 71 8.65 11.53 -5.09
C ASN A 71 7.80 11.93 -3.87
N GLY A 72 8.20 12.96 -3.10
CA GLY A 72 7.57 13.31 -1.83
C GLY A 72 6.06 13.55 -1.92
N THR A 73 5.57 14.15 -3.00
CA THR A 73 4.11 14.33 -3.22
C THR A 73 3.37 13.00 -3.33
N ARG A 74 3.95 11.99 -4.01
CA ARG A 74 3.36 10.66 -4.14
C ARG A 74 3.33 9.92 -2.80
N PHE A 75 4.45 9.97 -2.06
CA PHE A 75 4.51 9.40 -0.71
C PHE A 75 3.51 10.04 0.25
N ARG A 76 3.37 11.38 0.22
CA ARG A 76 2.34 12.08 1.02
C ARG A 76 0.93 11.63 0.66
N ALA A 77 0.62 11.50 -0.63
CA ALA A 77 -0.69 11.04 -1.09
C ALA A 77 -0.98 9.58 -0.66
N ALA A 78 0.01 8.69 -0.79
CA ALA A 78 -0.10 7.30 -0.36
C ALA A 78 -0.30 7.23 1.18
N ASN A 79 0.46 8.00 1.94
CA ASN A 79 0.33 8.04 3.40
C ASN A 79 -1.02 8.62 3.86
N ALA A 80 -1.54 9.65 3.19
CA ALA A 80 -2.86 10.18 3.48
C ALA A 80 -3.96 9.12 3.25
N LYS A 81 -3.86 8.36 2.16
CA LYS A 81 -4.79 7.25 1.87
C LYS A 81 -4.68 6.14 2.91
N ARG A 82 -3.46 5.76 3.27
CA ARG A 82 -3.16 4.82 4.36
C ARG A 82 -3.85 5.26 5.65
N VAL A 83 -3.53 6.44 6.16
CA VAL A 83 -4.07 6.96 7.43
C VAL A 83 -5.60 6.98 7.42
N LYS A 84 -6.23 7.38 6.30
CA LYS A 84 -7.69 7.36 6.17
C LYS A 84 -8.26 5.94 6.29
N ALA A 85 -7.64 4.95 5.65
CA ALA A 85 -8.07 3.56 5.72
C ALA A 85 -7.94 3.00 7.14
N TRP A 86 -6.79 3.20 7.78
CA TRP A 86 -6.53 2.75 9.15
C TRP A 86 -7.49 3.36 10.16
N LYS A 87 -7.74 4.67 10.11
CA LYS A 87 -8.72 5.35 10.97
C LYS A 87 -10.14 4.79 10.84
N ARG A 88 -10.53 4.43 9.61
CA ARG A 88 -11.87 3.90 9.33
C ARG A 88 -12.03 2.47 9.85
N GLU A 89 -11.03 1.63 9.64
CA GLU A 89 -11.12 0.22 10.01
C GLU A 89 -10.79 -0.05 11.49
N PHE A 90 -10.00 0.82 12.13
CA PHE A 90 -9.52 0.65 13.52
C PHE A 90 -9.69 1.95 14.34
N PRO A 91 -10.92 2.46 14.49
CA PRO A 91 -11.15 3.81 15.05
C PRO A 91 -10.52 4.01 16.44
N ASP A 92 -10.50 2.98 17.28
CA ASP A 92 -10.06 3.08 18.67
C ASP A 92 -8.53 2.98 18.85
N ASP A 93 -7.82 2.30 17.93
CA ASP A 93 -6.40 1.96 18.11
C ASP A 93 -5.56 2.00 16.82
N TRP A 94 -6.04 2.68 15.77
CA TRP A 94 -5.38 2.73 14.46
C TRP A 94 -3.91 3.16 14.54
N GLN A 95 -3.57 4.11 15.43
CA GLN A 95 -2.18 4.57 15.59
C GLN A 95 -1.30 3.45 16.11
N THR A 96 -1.74 2.76 17.16
CA THR A 96 -1.02 1.65 17.78
C THR A 96 -0.83 0.52 16.78
N LYS A 97 -1.89 0.12 16.08
CA LYS A 97 -1.79 -0.96 15.09
C LYS A 97 -0.90 -0.59 13.90
N MET A 98 -1.02 0.64 13.38
CA MET A 98 -0.17 1.12 12.28
C MET A 98 1.30 1.20 12.71
N THR A 99 1.57 1.68 13.93
CA THR A 99 2.92 1.75 14.51
C THR A 99 3.51 0.36 14.70
N HIS A 100 2.71 -0.59 15.18
CA HIS A 100 3.14 -1.98 15.32
C HIS A 100 3.50 -2.59 13.96
N ALA A 101 2.66 -2.40 12.94
CA ALA A 101 2.93 -2.84 11.57
C ALA A 101 4.23 -2.25 11.01
N ASP A 102 4.45 -0.94 11.19
CA ASP A 102 5.69 -0.27 10.76
C ASP A 102 6.91 -0.78 11.54
N GLY A 103 6.74 -0.99 12.85
CA GLY A 103 7.76 -1.52 13.74
C GLY A 103 8.26 -2.91 13.34
N ARG A 104 7.37 -3.79 12.84
CA ARG A 104 7.78 -5.12 12.34
C ARG A 104 8.71 -5.00 11.14
N LEU A 105 8.47 -4.07 10.22
CA LEU A 105 9.33 -3.86 9.04
C LEU A 105 10.69 -3.31 9.43
N VAL A 106 10.70 -2.33 10.34
CA VAL A 106 11.94 -1.76 10.89
C VAL A 106 12.74 -2.86 11.60
N THR A 107 12.08 -3.65 12.44
CA THR A 107 12.70 -4.76 13.17
C THR A 107 13.25 -5.80 12.19
N PHE A 108 12.47 -6.24 11.22
CA PHE A 108 12.88 -7.20 10.20
C PHE A 108 14.12 -6.70 9.44
N ALA A 109 14.07 -5.47 8.89
CA ALA A 109 15.19 -4.87 8.18
C ALA A 109 16.45 -4.74 9.05
N ARG A 110 16.31 -4.55 10.37
CA ARG A 110 17.41 -4.44 11.33
C ARG A 110 17.95 -5.77 11.87
N HIS A 111 17.17 -6.85 11.79
CA HIS A 111 17.57 -8.17 12.29
C HIS A 111 18.05 -9.13 11.20
N LEU A 112 17.77 -8.85 9.93
CA LEU A 112 18.34 -9.65 8.83
C LEU A 112 19.88 -9.64 8.91
N PRO A 113 20.58 -10.77 8.70
CA PRO A 113 22.03 -10.76 8.66
C PRO A 113 22.56 -9.79 7.59
N ARG A 114 23.46 -8.87 7.98
CA ARG A 114 24.11 -7.95 7.04
C ARG A 114 25.15 -8.76 6.25
N THR A 115 24.78 -9.18 5.05
CA THR A 115 25.62 -9.97 4.14
C THR A 115 25.81 -9.23 2.82
N GLY A 116 26.84 -9.58 2.06
CA GLY A 116 27.04 -9.06 0.70
C GLY A 116 25.81 -9.27 -0.17
N ALA A 117 25.27 -10.49 -0.20
CA ALA A 117 24.06 -10.81 -0.96
C ALA A 117 22.83 -9.98 -0.56
N PHE A 118 22.64 -9.69 0.74
CA PHE A 118 21.58 -8.79 1.19
C PHE A 118 21.76 -7.39 0.61
N CYS A 119 22.96 -6.82 0.73
CA CYS A 119 23.23 -5.47 0.25
C CYS A 119 23.27 -5.37 -1.28
N ASP A 120 23.68 -6.41 -2.00
CA ASP A 120 23.59 -6.49 -3.46
C ASP A 120 22.14 -6.48 -3.93
N ASN A 121 21.24 -7.17 -3.22
CA ASN A 121 19.81 -7.10 -3.50
C ASN A 121 19.25 -5.69 -3.25
N ILE A 122 19.65 -5.01 -2.17
CA ILE A 122 19.24 -3.63 -1.92
C ILE A 122 19.78 -2.68 -2.99
N ASP A 123 21.03 -2.84 -3.41
CA ASP A 123 21.63 -2.08 -4.51
C ASP A 123 20.83 -2.26 -5.80
N GLY A 124 20.49 -3.51 -6.15
CA GLY A 124 19.65 -3.83 -7.30
C GLY A 124 18.30 -3.12 -7.26
N GLN A 125 17.64 -3.13 -6.09
CA GLN A 125 16.37 -2.43 -5.90
C GLN A 125 16.52 -0.91 -6.06
N LEU A 126 17.55 -0.30 -5.45
CA LEU A 126 17.83 1.14 -5.52
C LEU A 126 18.20 1.59 -6.94
N LYS A 127 19.03 0.82 -7.65
CA LYS A 127 19.38 1.08 -9.06
C LYS A 127 18.16 0.98 -9.96
N GLU A 128 17.29 0.00 -9.75
CA GLU A 128 16.08 -0.15 -10.55
C GLU A 128 15.15 1.06 -10.37
N ILE A 129 14.86 1.49 -9.13
CA ILE A 129 13.99 2.65 -8.89
C ILE A 129 14.65 3.97 -9.31
N GLY A 130 15.98 4.07 -9.22
CA GLY A 130 16.74 5.21 -9.73
C GLY A 130 16.63 5.34 -11.25
N LYS A 131 16.65 4.22 -11.98
CA LYS A 131 16.56 4.18 -13.44
C LYS A 131 15.12 4.33 -13.96
N ARG A 132 14.17 3.64 -13.34
CA ARG A 132 12.79 3.48 -13.84
C ARG A 132 11.76 4.32 -13.09
N GLY A 133 12.19 5.02 -12.05
CA GLY A 133 11.36 5.90 -11.25
C GLY A 133 10.27 5.17 -10.46
N TYR A 134 9.23 5.92 -10.11
CA TYR A 134 8.18 5.47 -9.19
C TYR A 134 7.38 4.27 -9.68
N GLY A 135 7.24 4.06 -10.99
CA GLY A 135 6.55 2.90 -11.53
C GLY A 135 7.25 1.58 -11.18
N ALA A 136 8.58 1.56 -11.18
CA ALA A 136 9.34 0.41 -10.71
C ALA A 136 9.21 0.23 -9.19
N PHE A 137 9.27 1.32 -8.43
CA PHE A 137 9.03 1.29 -6.98
C PHE A 137 7.66 0.68 -6.63
N ALA A 138 6.60 1.13 -7.31
CA ALA A 138 5.24 0.59 -7.14
C ALA A 138 5.10 -0.87 -7.61
N THR A 139 6.01 -1.34 -8.48
CA THR A 139 6.07 -2.75 -8.88
C THR A 139 6.80 -3.59 -7.83
N GLN A 140 7.93 -3.08 -7.30
CA GLN A 140 8.66 -3.71 -6.22
C GLN A 140 7.79 -3.86 -4.96
N SER A 141 7.03 -2.84 -4.60
CA SER A 141 6.15 -2.86 -3.42
C SER A 141 5.08 -3.95 -3.45
N LYS A 142 4.73 -4.46 -4.63
CA LYS A 142 3.79 -5.58 -4.81
C LYS A 142 4.44 -6.95 -4.62
N ARG A 143 5.76 -7.05 -4.77
CA ARG A 143 6.53 -8.31 -4.72
C ARG A 143 7.05 -8.61 -3.33
N VAL A 144 7.44 -7.58 -2.57
CA VAL A 144 7.96 -7.78 -1.22
C VAL A 144 6.81 -8.21 -0.31
N HIS A 145 6.95 -9.38 0.31
CA HIS A 145 5.97 -10.01 1.18
C HIS A 145 5.93 -9.31 2.55
N ASN A 146 5.52 -8.04 2.55
CA ASN A 146 5.49 -7.16 3.74
C ASN A 146 4.17 -7.31 4.53
N GLU A 147 3.64 -8.53 4.61
CA GLU A 147 2.50 -8.96 5.44
C GLU A 147 1.16 -8.22 5.26
N VAL A 148 0.97 -7.34 4.26
CA VAL A 148 -0.33 -6.64 4.08
C VAL A 148 -1.50 -7.61 3.87
N ILE A 149 -1.25 -8.74 3.18
CA ILE A 149 -2.27 -9.77 2.89
C ILE A 149 -2.49 -10.70 4.09
N GLY A 150 -1.48 -10.86 4.95
CA GLY A 150 -1.58 -11.66 6.18
C GLY A 150 -2.27 -10.91 7.32
N ASP A 151 -2.09 -9.60 7.38
CA ASP A 151 -2.65 -8.75 8.44
C ASP A 151 -4.10 -8.30 8.16
N TYR A 152 -4.47 -8.07 6.90
CA TYR A 152 -5.74 -7.45 6.53
C TYR A 152 -6.36 -8.10 5.30
N LYS A 153 -7.68 -8.32 5.34
CA LYS A 153 -8.43 -8.83 4.19
C LYS A 153 -8.56 -7.73 3.13
N VAL A 154 -8.47 -8.12 1.86
CA VAL A 154 -8.96 -7.28 0.75
C VAL A 154 -10.48 -7.26 0.84
N CYS A 155 -11.09 -6.09 0.78
CA CYS A 155 -12.53 -6.00 0.66
C CYS A 155 -12.94 -6.62 -0.67
N GLN A 156 -13.67 -7.73 -0.59
CA GLN A 156 -14.35 -8.34 -1.72
C GLN A 156 -15.77 -7.80 -1.80
#